data_AF-A0AAJ2U556-F1
#
_entry.id   AF-A0AAJ2U556-F1
#
_cell.length_a   1.000
_cell.length_b   1.000
_cell.length_c   1.000
_cell.angle_alpha   90.00
_cell.angle_beta   90.00
_cell.angle_gamma   90.00
#
_symmetry.space_group_name_H-M   'P 1'
#
loop_
_entity.id
_entity.type
_entity.pdbx_description
1 polymer ?
#
loop_
_entity_poly.entity_id
_entity_poly.type
_entity_poly.pdbx_seq_one_letter_code
_entity_poly.pdbx_strand_id
1 'polypeptide(L)'
;REKGGVAIGMQDGFYSFDFDTAPKLLSRPENYNSFMYRFNDGKCDAKGRIWAGTTSFYEESHECSLYSLDPDLKLEEKVEGVAVSNGLGWSPKNEKMYYIDSFEKIVFVYDFDLDK
;
A
#
# COMPACT_ATOMS: atom_id res chain seq x y z
N ARG A 1 4.29 -6.06 -14.66
CA ARG A 1 3.85 -7.39 -15.14
C ARG A 1 4.28 -7.53 -16.60
N GLU A 2 5.05 -8.56 -16.95
CA GLU A 2 5.65 -8.70 -18.30
C GLU A 2 4.64 -8.97 -19.41
N LYS A 3 3.49 -9.59 -19.07
CA LYS A 3 2.45 -9.99 -20.03
C LYS A 3 1.34 -8.93 -20.21
N GLY A 4 1.56 -7.70 -19.74
CA GLY A 4 0.54 -6.66 -19.68
C GLY A 4 -0.31 -6.72 -18.40
N GLY A 5 -1.41 -5.98 -18.39
CA GLY A 5 -2.31 -5.84 -17.25
C GLY A 5 -1.79 -4.89 -16.15
N VAL A 6 -2.53 -4.82 -15.06
CA VAL A 6 -2.23 -3.98 -13.89
C VAL A 6 -2.30 -4.79 -12.59
N ALA A 7 -1.69 -4.23 -11.55
CA ALA A 7 -1.98 -4.61 -10.17
C ALA A 7 -2.78 -3.49 -9.52
N ILE A 8 -3.80 -3.84 -8.74
CA ILE A 8 -4.75 -2.89 -8.14
C ILE A 8 -4.94 -3.22 -6.67
N GLY A 9 -5.02 -2.18 -5.82
CA GLY A 9 -5.57 -2.31 -4.48
C GLY A 9 -7.09 -2.29 -4.58
N MET A 10 -7.74 -3.34 -4.10
CA MET A 10 -9.19 -3.39 -3.93
C MET A 10 -9.51 -3.33 -2.43
N GLN A 11 -10.80 -3.38 -2.09
CA GLN A 11 -11.26 -3.21 -0.70
C GLN A 11 -10.52 -4.13 0.28
N ASP A 12 -10.27 -5.40 -0.08
CA ASP A 12 -9.76 -6.43 0.83
C ASP A 12 -8.37 -6.98 0.49
N GLY A 13 -7.64 -6.35 -0.44
CA GLY A 13 -6.30 -6.82 -0.80
C GLY A 13 -5.78 -6.31 -2.14
N PHE A 14 -4.68 -6.90 -2.56
CA PHE A 14 -4.01 -6.64 -3.83
C PHE A 14 -4.44 -7.67 -4.87
N TYR A 15 -4.74 -7.19 -6.07
CA TYR A 15 -5.23 -8.00 -7.16
C TYR A 15 -4.42 -7.77 -8.43
N SER A 16 -4.36 -8.80 -9.25
CA SER A 16 -3.96 -8.71 -10.65
C SER A 16 -5.20 -8.55 -11.52
N PHE A 17 -5.12 -7.71 -12.54
CA PHE A 17 -6.20 -7.52 -13.49
C PHE A 17 -5.64 -7.44 -14.91
N ASP A 18 -6.08 -8.37 -15.77
CA ASP A 18 -5.66 -8.50 -17.16
C ASP A 18 -6.66 -7.84 -18.14
N PHE A 19 -7.64 -7.09 -17.63
CA PHE A 19 -8.72 -6.40 -18.36
C PHE A 19 -9.75 -7.30 -19.06
N ASP A 20 -9.35 -8.48 -19.53
CA ASP A 20 -10.23 -9.45 -20.20
C ASP A 20 -10.82 -10.48 -19.23
N THR A 21 -10.34 -10.51 -17.98
CA THR A 21 -10.72 -11.48 -16.95
C THR A 21 -11.07 -10.79 -15.64
N ALA A 22 -11.82 -11.48 -14.79
CA ALA A 22 -12.05 -11.00 -13.43
C ALA A 22 -10.72 -10.80 -12.68
N PRO A 23 -10.60 -9.76 -11.83
CA PRO A 23 -9.41 -9.57 -10.99
C PRO A 23 -9.11 -10.81 -10.14
N LYS A 24 -7.83 -11.18 -10.07
CA LYS A 24 -7.36 -12.32 -9.28
C LYS A 24 -6.58 -11.83 -8.08
N LEU A 25 -7.00 -12.26 -6.89
CA LEU A 25 -6.31 -11.97 -5.63
C LEU A 25 -4.86 -12.43 -5.70
N LEU A 26 -3.95 -11.53 -5.33
CA LEU A 26 -2.52 -11.78 -5.18
C LEU A 26 -2.17 -12.01 -3.72
N SER A 27 -2.58 -11.08 -2.85
CA SER A 27 -2.32 -11.13 -1.42
C SER A 27 -3.27 -10.19 -0.67
N ARG A 28 -3.44 -10.40 0.63
CA ARG A 28 -4.24 -9.56 1.54
C ARG A 28 -3.62 -9.56 2.94
N PRO A 29 -3.79 -8.48 3.73
CA PRO A 29 -3.39 -8.51 5.13
C PRO A 29 -4.13 -9.62 5.89
N GLU A 30 -3.46 -10.26 6.84
CA GLU A 30 -4.09 -11.26 7.69
C GLU A 30 -5.17 -10.62 8.57
N ASN A 31 -6.28 -11.34 8.80
CA ASN A 31 -7.42 -10.87 9.61
C ASN A 31 -8.01 -9.51 9.18
N TYR A 32 -7.82 -9.12 7.92
CA TYR A 32 -8.28 -7.83 7.41
C TYR A 32 -9.81 -7.69 7.42
N ASN A 33 -10.32 -6.72 8.18
CA ASN A 33 -11.74 -6.42 8.23
C ASN A 33 -12.15 -5.47 7.10
N SER A 34 -12.45 -6.05 5.94
CA SER A 34 -12.89 -5.29 4.77
C SER A 34 -14.23 -4.56 4.95
N PHE A 35 -15.03 -4.87 5.97
CA PHE A 35 -16.24 -4.08 6.28
C PHE A 35 -15.91 -2.74 6.94
N MET A 36 -14.77 -2.66 7.62
CA MET A 36 -14.32 -1.47 8.35
C MET A 36 -13.31 -0.66 7.56
N TYR A 37 -12.42 -1.33 6.83
CA TYR A 37 -11.27 -0.71 6.19
C TYR A 37 -11.24 -0.95 4.68
N ARG A 38 -10.60 -0.03 3.97
CA ARG A 38 -10.23 -0.18 2.55
C ARG A 38 -8.81 0.30 2.31
N PHE A 39 -8.22 -0.14 1.21
CA PHE A 39 -7.04 0.53 0.67
C PHE A 39 -7.39 1.94 0.18
N ASN A 40 -6.43 2.86 0.32
CA ASN A 40 -6.53 4.24 -0.13
C ASN A 40 -5.48 4.52 -1.22
N ASP A 41 -4.44 5.30 -0.93
CA ASP A 41 -3.42 5.61 -1.94
C ASP A 41 -2.36 4.50 -2.04
N GLY A 42 -1.72 4.41 -3.20
CA GLY A 42 -0.68 3.43 -3.45
C GLY A 42 0.25 3.79 -4.60
N LYS A 43 1.48 3.29 -4.55
CA LYS A 43 2.53 3.58 -5.52
C LYS A 43 3.59 2.49 -5.54
N CYS A 44 4.21 2.28 -6.70
CA CYS A 44 5.37 1.41 -6.80
C CYS A 44 6.65 2.14 -6.39
N ASP A 45 7.55 1.45 -5.69
CA ASP A 45 8.92 1.90 -5.53
C ASP A 45 9.80 1.54 -6.76
N ALA A 46 11.09 1.88 -6.70
CA ALA A 46 12.03 1.66 -7.79
C ALA A 46 12.31 0.18 -8.10
N LYS A 47 11.97 -0.76 -7.21
CA LYS A 47 12.06 -2.21 -7.42
C LYS A 47 10.74 -2.82 -7.88
N GLY A 48 9.70 -2.02 -8.02
CA GLY A 48 8.38 -2.49 -8.44
C GLY A 48 7.59 -3.14 -7.32
N ARG A 49 7.98 -2.95 -6.05
CA ARG A 49 7.13 -3.31 -4.92
C ARG A 49 5.94 -2.36 -4.88
N ILE A 50 4.75 -2.88 -4.62
CA ILE A 50 3.55 -2.05 -4.54
C ILE A 50 3.34 -1.67 -3.08
N TRP A 51 3.41 -0.38 -2.81
CA TRP A 51 3.07 0.17 -1.51
C TRP A 51 1.64 0.67 -1.55
N ALA A 52 0.82 0.30 -0.58
CA ALA A 52 -0.51 0.87 -0.43
C ALA A 52 -0.94 0.76 1.02
N GLY A 53 -1.57 1.81 1.54
CA GLY A 53 -2.06 1.80 2.91
C GLY A 53 -3.57 1.92 2.97
N THR A 54 -4.07 1.70 4.18
CA THR A 54 -5.51 1.57 4.43
C THR A 54 -6.07 2.77 5.18
N THR A 55 -7.38 2.88 5.15
CA THR A 55 -8.15 3.84 5.95
C THR A 55 -9.50 3.23 6.30
N SER A 56 -10.11 3.70 7.38
CA SER A 56 -11.45 3.28 7.81
C SER A 56 -12.54 4.00 7.00
N PHE A 57 -13.66 3.31 6.82
CA PHE A 57 -14.85 3.89 6.20
C PHE A 57 -15.63 4.82 7.13
N TYR A 58 -15.51 4.61 8.45
CA TYR A 58 -16.46 5.16 9.41
C TYR A 58 -15.86 6.21 10.34
N GLU A 59 -14.58 6.10 10.65
CA GLU A 59 -13.92 6.99 11.59
C GLU A 59 -12.43 7.12 11.31
N GLU A 60 -11.85 8.25 11.71
CA GLU A 60 -10.41 8.45 11.68
C GLU A 60 -9.83 7.83 12.96
N SER A 61 -9.38 6.58 12.85
CA SER A 61 -8.74 5.82 13.94
C SER A 61 -7.34 5.36 13.52
N HIS A 62 -6.39 5.32 14.46
CA HIS A 62 -5.02 4.82 14.23
C HIS A 62 -4.94 3.28 14.19
N GLU A 63 -5.89 2.64 13.50
CA GLU A 63 -6.01 1.18 13.37
C GLU A 63 -5.63 0.67 11.97
N CYS A 64 -5.28 1.58 11.05
CA CYS A 64 -4.87 1.23 9.70
C CYS A 64 -3.35 1.16 9.60
N SER A 65 -2.89 0.70 8.43
CA SER A 65 -1.47 0.47 8.19
C SER A 65 -1.07 0.81 6.77
N LEU A 66 0.23 0.97 6.56
CA LEU A 66 0.87 0.97 5.24
C LEU A 66 1.51 -0.39 4.99
N TYR A 67 1.19 -0.99 3.84
CA TYR A 67 1.73 -2.27 3.42
C TYR A 67 2.64 -2.13 2.19
N SER A 68 3.57 -3.08 2.05
CA SER A 68 4.40 -3.30 0.85
C SER A 68 4.20 -4.72 0.34
N LEU A 69 3.86 -4.87 -0.94
CA LEU A 69 3.76 -6.14 -1.65
C LEU A 69 4.96 -6.30 -2.58
N ASP A 70 5.76 -7.32 -2.32
CA ASP A 70 6.89 -7.71 -3.17
C ASP A 70 6.45 -8.39 -4.48
N PRO A 71 7.30 -8.39 -5.53
CA PRO A 71 7.03 -9.09 -6.78
C PRO A 71 6.81 -10.60 -6.62
N ASP A 72 7.30 -11.21 -5.55
CA ASP A 72 7.07 -12.61 -5.18
C ASP A 72 5.76 -12.85 -4.40
N LEU A 73 4.95 -11.79 -4.26
CA LEU A 73 3.65 -11.72 -3.58
C LEU A 73 3.74 -11.79 -2.04
N LYS A 74 4.93 -11.64 -1.46
CA LYS A 74 5.06 -11.44 -0.01
C LYS A 74 4.52 -10.08 0.38
N LEU A 75 3.57 -10.07 1.31
CA LEU A 75 2.98 -8.84 1.85
C LEU A 75 3.54 -8.58 3.24
N GLU A 76 4.02 -7.35 3.45
CA GLU A 76 4.55 -6.91 4.74
C GLU A 76 3.86 -5.64 5.20
N GLU A 77 3.56 -5.55 6.49
CA GLU A 77 3.19 -4.32 7.16
C GLU A 77 4.45 -3.51 7.46
N LYS A 78 4.47 -2.24 7.04
CA LYS A 78 5.64 -1.38 7.14
C LYS A 78 5.44 -0.21 8.12
N VAL A 79 4.20 0.27 8.25
CA VAL A 79 3.84 1.31 9.22
C VAL A 79 2.50 0.94 9.83
N GLU A 80 2.46 0.81 11.15
CA GLU A 80 1.24 0.66 11.96
C GLU A 80 0.74 2.03 12.44
N GLY A 81 -0.47 2.08 13.02
CA GLY A 81 -0.96 3.30 13.66
C GLY A 81 -1.31 4.41 12.68
N VAL A 82 -1.74 4.06 11.46
CA VAL A 82 -2.16 5.00 10.43
C VAL A 82 -3.66 5.28 10.59
N ALA A 83 -4.09 6.51 10.35
CA ALA A 83 -5.50 6.89 10.27
C ALA A 83 -5.99 7.03 8.83
N VAL A 84 -5.33 7.88 8.03
CA VAL A 84 -5.71 8.13 6.63
C VAL A 84 -4.48 8.06 5.73
N SER A 85 -4.12 6.83 5.35
CA SER A 85 -2.97 6.57 4.48
C SER A 85 -3.10 7.27 3.14
N ASN A 86 -2.09 8.03 2.72
CA ASN A 86 -2.13 8.78 1.47
C ASN A 86 -0.73 8.91 0.86
N GLY A 87 -0.58 9.86 -0.07
CA GLY A 87 0.62 10.25 -0.82
C GLY A 87 1.96 9.60 -0.42
N LEU A 88 2.56 8.90 -1.40
CA LEU A 88 3.86 8.24 -1.27
C LEU A 88 4.87 8.78 -2.29
N GLY A 89 6.13 8.88 -1.86
CA GLY A 89 7.24 9.22 -2.73
C GLY A 89 8.58 8.75 -2.17
N TRP A 90 9.57 8.66 -3.06
CA TRP A 90 10.93 8.32 -2.68
C TRP A 90 11.89 9.38 -3.21
N SER A 91 12.99 9.60 -2.49
CA SER A 91 14.06 10.44 -3.00
C SER A 91 14.67 9.81 -4.26
N PRO A 92 15.24 10.60 -5.19
CA PRO A 92 15.82 10.04 -6.43
C PRO A 92 16.94 9.00 -6.21
N LYS A 93 17.58 9.01 -5.04
CA LYS A 93 18.61 8.05 -4.64
C LYS A 93 18.06 6.83 -3.90
N ASN A 94 16.76 6.77 -3.63
CA ASN A 94 16.09 5.72 -2.84
C ASN A 94 16.67 5.56 -1.42
N GLU A 95 17.05 6.68 -0.79
CA GLU A 95 17.59 6.70 0.59
C GLU A 95 16.54 7.22 1.59
N LYS A 96 15.47 7.85 1.08
CA LYS A 96 14.37 8.40 1.87
C LYS A 96 13.03 8.04 1.25
N MET A 97 12.06 7.76 2.12
CA MET A 97 10.65 7.65 1.76
C MET A 97 9.87 8.80 2.40
N TYR A 98 9.01 9.42 1.62
CA TYR A 98 8.05 10.44 2.03
C TYR A 98 6.66 9.82 2.06
N TYR A 99 5.97 9.99 3.18
CA TYR A 99 4.66 9.40 3.39
C TYR A 99 3.74 10.37 4.10
N ILE A 100 2.46 10.35 3.75
CA ILE A 100 1.45 11.24 4.32
C ILE A 100 0.39 10.41 5.03
N ASP A 101 0.17 10.73 6.30
CA ASP A 101 -1.11 10.49 6.95
C ASP A 101 -1.90 11.79 6.91
N SER A 102 -3.05 11.77 6.22
CA SER A 102 -3.84 13.00 6.01
C SER A 102 -4.47 13.52 7.30
N PHE A 103 -4.75 12.62 8.26
CA PHE A 103 -5.32 13.00 9.55
C PHE A 103 -4.31 13.79 10.38
N GLU A 104 -3.06 13.32 10.40
CA GLU A 104 -1.95 13.95 11.13
C GLU A 104 -1.54 15.29 10.53
N LYS A 105 -1.85 15.54 9.25
CA LYS A 105 -1.42 16.73 8.49
C LYS A 105 0.10 16.89 8.48
N ILE A 106 0.81 15.77 8.47
CA ILE A 106 2.27 15.68 8.51
C ILE A 106 2.75 14.91 7.28
N VAL A 107 3.86 15.38 6.70
CA VAL A 107 4.68 14.59 5.79
C VAL A 107 5.78 13.92 6.61
N PHE A 108 5.68 12.61 6.79
CA PHE A 108 6.70 11.80 7.43
C PHE A 108 7.86 11.56 6.46
N VAL A 109 9.06 11.49 7.02
CA VAL A 109 10.27 11.12 6.28
C VAL A 109 10.94 9.96 6.98
N TYR A 110 11.09 8.84 6.28
CA TYR A 110 11.76 7.65 6.76
C TYR A 110 13.10 7.48 6.05
N ASP A 111 14.09 6.94 6.77
CA ASP A 111 15.22 6.29 6.12
C ASP A 111 14.71 5.09 5.31
N PHE A 112 15.13 5.00 4.07
CA PHE A 112 14.69 3.95 3.15
C PHE A 112 15.90 3.19 2.61
N ASP A 113 15.79 1.87 2.62
CA ASP A 113 16.78 0.96 2.06
C ASP A 113 16.07 0.20 0.93
N LEU A 114 16.47 0.45 -0.32
CA LEU A 114 15.86 -0.19 -1.47
C LEU A 114 16.09 -1.72 -1.49
N ASP A 115 17.10 -2.20 -0.76
CA ASP A 115 17.48 -3.62 -0.72
C ASP A 115 16.82 -4.41 0.41
N LYS A 116 15.98 -3.76 1.22
CA LYS A 116 15.16 -4.36 2.28
C LYS A 116 13.69 -4.06 2.05
#